data_AF-A0A1H3G0H0-F1
#
_entry.id   AF-A0A1H3G0H0-F1
#
_cell.length_a   1.000
_cell.length_b   1.000
_cell.length_c   1.000
_cell.angle_alpha   90.00
_cell.angle_beta   90.00
_cell.angle_gamma   90.00
#
_symmetry.space_group_name_H-M   'P 1'
#
loop_
_entity.id
_entity.type
_entity.pdbx_description
1 polymer ?
#
loop_
_entity_poly.entity_id
_entity_poly.type
_entity_poly.pdbx_seq_one_letter_code
_entity_poly.pdbx_strand_id
1 'polypeptide(L)'
;MNKSTLPASLTERMALSAHGYAAVIDGIMNVRTVSSSPNFAALNALYLTGKILAGGCRDPECDCMVNFMKKVSPNIKIVPVSVHSALFVRPD
;
A
#
# COMPACT_ATOMS: atom_id res chain seq x y z
N MET A 1 31.64 -4.37 27.09
CA MET A 1 31.07 -5.65 26.62
C MET A 1 30.28 -5.37 25.35
N ASN A 2 30.75 -5.84 24.20
CA ASN A 2 30.11 -5.65 22.90
C ASN A 2 28.77 -6.42 22.88
N LYS A 3 27.65 -5.70 22.87
CA LYS A 3 26.34 -6.29 22.53
C LYS A 3 26.41 -6.71 21.07
N SER A 4 26.61 -8.01 20.84
CA SER A 4 26.45 -8.64 19.53
C SER A 4 25.00 -8.47 19.10
N THR A 5 24.76 -7.51 18.21
CA THR A 5 23.52 -7.40 17.44
C THR A 5 23.51 -8.58 16.48
N LEU A 6 22.82 -9.66 16.85
CA LEU A 6 22.61 -10.78 15.92
C LEU A 6 21.91 -10.24 14.67
N PRO A 7 22.43 -10.48 13.46
CA PRO A 7 21.79 -10.00 12.24
C PRO A 7 20.43 -10.68 12.11
N ALA A 8 19.37 -9.87 12.04
CA ALA A 8 18.01 -10.33 11.82
C ALA A 8 17.97 -11.39 10.69
N SER A 9 17.22 -12.46 10.91
CA SER A 9 17.03 -13.52 9.92
C SER A 9 16.56 -12.93 8.58
N LEU A 10 16.79 -13.63 7.46
CA LEU A 10 16.32 -13.16 6.15
C LEU A 10 14.81 -12.87 6.17
N THR A 11 14.04 -13.72 6.87
CA THR A 11 12.61 -13.55 7.11
C THR A 11 12.27 -12.28 7.91
N GLU A 12 13.03 -11.98 8.97
CA GLU A 12 12.86 -10.72 9.72
C GLU A 12 13.24 -9.51 8.88
N ARG A 13 14.30 -9.59 8.06
CA ARG A 13 14.69 -8.51 7.12
C ARG A 13 13.66 -8.27 6.02
N MET A 14 13.00 -9.32 5.54
CA MET A 14 11.88 -9.21 4.61
C MET A 14 10.61 -8.69 5.30
N ALA A 15 10.39 -9.00 6.57
CA ALA A 15 9.33 -8.40 7.38
C ALA A 15 9.64 -6.94 7.77
N LEU A 16 10.90 -6.52 7.71
CA LEU A 16 11.38 -5.16 8.02
C LEU A 16 11.11 -4.15 6.90
N SER A 17 10.90 -4.60 5.66
CA SER A 17 10.55 -3.73 4.53
C SER A 17 9.56 -4.39 3.59
N ALA A 18 8.32 -3.87 3.55
CA ALA A 18 7.30 -4.29 2.60
C ALA A 18 7.02 -3.17 1.60
N HIS A 19 6.99 -3.50 0.30
CA HIS A 19 6.63 -2.56 -0.76
C HIS A 19 5.19 -2.78 -1.22
N GLY A 20 4.54 -1.71 -1.64
CA GLY A 20 3.18 -1.78 -2.17
C GLY A 20 2.76 -0.48 -2.82
N TYR A 21 1.45 -0.26 -2.89
CA TYR A 21 0.83 0.91 -3.49
C TYR A 21 -0.23 1.46 -2.55
N ALA A 22 -0.36 2.79 -2.52
CA ALA A 22 -1.40 3.48 -1.78
C ALA A 22 -2.03 4.58 -2.64
N ALA A 23 -3.23 5.00 -2.28
CA ALA A 23 -3.89 6.13 -2.88
C ALA A 23 -3.59 7.42 -2.09
N VAL A 24 -3.26 8.48 -2.82
CA VAL A 24 -3.26 9.86 -2.36
C VAL A 24 -4.58 10.48 -2.79
N ILE A 25 -5.38 10.91 -1.82
CA ILE A 25 -6.70 11.52 -2.01
C ILE A 25 -6.60 12.94 -1.48
N ASP A 26 -6.85 13.93 -2.34
CA ASP A 26 -6.77 15.37 -2.00
C ASP A 26 -5.43 15.75 -1.35
N GLY A 27 -4.33 15.15 -1.83
CA GLY A 27 -2.97 15.39 -1.34
C GLY A 27 -2.59 14.59 -0.09
N ILE A 28 -3.49 13.79 0.48
CA ILE A 28 -3.24 12.99 1.69
C ILE A 28 -3.11 11.52 1.33
N MET A 29 -2.00 10.90 1.70
CA MET A 29 -1.82 9.45 1.54
C MET A 29 -2.74 8.69 2.50
N ASN A 30 -3.59 7.81 1.95
CA ASN A 30 -4.53 7.05 2.74
C ASN A 30 -4.02 5.63 3.01
N VAL A 31 -3.56 5.38 4.24
CA VAL A 31 -3.00 4.09 4.66
C VAL A 31 -3.98 2.92 4.56
N ARG A 32 -5.29 3.18 4.56
CA ARG A 32 -6.32 2.12 4.43
C ARG A 32 -6.40 1.54 3.02
N THR A 33 -5.74 2.18 2.06
CA THR A 33 -5.71 1.75 0.66
C THR A 33 -4.45 0.97 0.31
N VAL A 34 -3.52 0.81 1.26
CA VAL A 34 -2.25 0.10 1.01
C VAL A 34 -2.52 -1.32 0.56
N SER A 35 -1.95 -1.69 -0.58
CA SER A 35 -2.05 -3.04 -1.15
C SER A 35 -0.79 -3.42 -1.92
N SER A 36 -0.60 -4.71 -2.20
CA SER A 36 0.51 -5.21 -3.00
C SER A 36 0.37 -4.87 -4.49
N SER A 37 -0.83 -4.54 -4.99
CA SER A 37 -1.05 -4.18 -6.39
C SER A 37 -1.66 -2.79 -6.56
N PRO A 38 -1.34 -2.06 -7.64
CA PRO A 38 -1.92 -0.75 -7.91
C PRO A 38 -3.42 -0.84 -8.19
N ASN A 39 -3.88 -1.96 -8.78
CA ASN A 39 -5.28 -2.21 -9.08
C ASN A 39 -6.11 -2.35 -7.80
N PHE A 40 -5.61 -3.07 -6.80
CA PHE A 40 -6.28 -3.18 -5.50
C PHE A 40 -6.20 -1.88 -4.69
N ALA A 41 -5.09 -1.15 -4.76
CA ALA A 41 -5.00 0.18 -4.14
C ALA A 41 -6.05 1.14 -4.72
N ALA A 42 -6.25 1.12 -6.05
CA ALA A 42 -7.29 1.89 -6.72
C ALA A 42 -8.71 1.43 -6.35
N LEU A 43 -8.95 0.12 -6.30
CA LEU A 43 -10.23 -0.44 -5.86
C LEU A 43 -10.56 -0.01 -4.42
N ASN A 44 -9.59 -0.08 -3.50
CA ASN A 44 -9.77 0.36 -2.12
C ASN A 44 -10.07 1.87 -2.04
N ALA A 45 -9.41 2.69 -2.86
CA ALA A 45 -9.69 4.12 -2.92
C ALA A 45 -11.10 4.43 -3.43
N LEU A 46 -11.57 3.68 -4.44
CA LEU A 46 -12.93 3.79 -4.96
C LEU A 46 -13.97 3.36 -3.92
N TYR A 47 -13.73 2.28 -3.17
CA TYR A 47 -14.59 1.88 -2.05
C TYR A 47 -14.65 2.97 -0.97
N LEU A 48 -13.50 3.52 -0.59
CA LEU A 48 -13.43 4.55 0.44
C LEU A 48 -14.16 5.83 0.03
N THR A 49 -14.17 6.16 -1.27
CA THR A 49 -14.84 7.34 -1.81
C THR A 49 -16.28 7.07 -2.27
N GLY A 50 -16.80 5.85 -2.08
CA GLY A 50 -18.17 5.48 -2.44
C GLY A 50 -18.43 5.36 -3.95
N LYS A 51 -17.39 5.24 -4.78
CA LYS A 51 -17.46 5.20 -6.24
C LYS A 51 -17.30 3.77 -6.78
N ILE A 52 -18.18 2.88 -6.35
CA ILE A 52 -18.10 1.44 -6.64
C ILE A 52 -18.55 1.14 -8.08
N LEU A 53 -17.80 0.30 -8.78
CA LEU A 53 -18.24 -0.34 -10.02
C LEU A 53 -19.05 -1.62 -9.73
N ALA A 54 -20.25 -1.70 -10.28
CA ALA A 54 -20.95 -2.98 -10.42
C ALA A 54 -20.19 -3.83 -11.46
N GLY A 55 -19.37 -4.78 -11.01
CA GLY A 55 -18.63 -5.71 -11.89
C GLY A 55 -17.10 -5.62 -11.85
N GLY A 56 -16.51 -5.32 -10.68
CA GLY A 56 -15.07 -5.09 -10.52
C GLY A 56 -14.14 -6.12 -11.17
N CYS A 57 -13.05 -5.66 -11.78
CA CYS A 57 -11.95 -6.54 -12.19
C CYS A 57 -11.30 -7.11 -10.95
N ARG A 58 -11.17 -8.43 -10.96
CA ARG A 58 -10.55 -9.20 -9.87
C ARG A 58 -9.12 -9.61 -10.21
N ASP A 59 -8.67 -9.30 -11.42
CA ASP A 59 -7.31 -9.59 -11.84
C ASP A 59 -6.35 -8.54 -11.26
N PRO A 60 -5.39 -8.95 -10.40
CA PRO A 60 -4.42 -8.05 -9.81
C PRO A 60 -3.43 -7.47 -10.84
N GLU A 61 -3.24 -8.12 -11.99
CA GLU A 61 -2.31 -7.70 -13.05
C GLU A 61 -2.98 -6.79 -14.10
N CYS A 62 -4.31 -6.57 -14.00
CA CYS A 62 -5.04 -5.65 -14.86
C CYS A 62 -4.92 -4.20 -14.35
N ASP A 63 -4.86 -3.21 -15.26
CA ASP A 63 -4.86 -1.78 -14.89
C ASP A 63 -6.25 -1.13 -14.86
N CYS A 64 -7.32 -1.94 -14.93
CA CYS A 64 -8.63 -1.37 -15.22
C CYS A 64 -9.22 -0.53 -14.06
N MET A 65 -8.95 -0.84 -12.78
CA MET A 65 -9.44 -0.03 -11.66
C MET A 65 -8.68 1.28 -11.61
N VAL A 66 -7.38 1.26 -11.92
CA VAL A 66 -6.57 2.49 -12.05
C VAL A 66 -7.12 3.36 -13.17
N ASN A 67 -7.41 2.78 -14.35
CA ASN A 67 -7.95 3.50 -15.49
C ASN A 67 -9.37 4.03 -15.24
N PHE A 68 -10.22 3.26 -14.58
CA PHE A 68 -11.55 3.71 -14.18
C PHE A 68 -11.46 4.84 -13.15
N MET A 69 -10.64 4.68 -12.11
CA MET A 69 -10.42 5.71 -11.10
C MET A 69 -9.96 7.03 -11.72
N LYS A 70 -9.02 6.99 -12.68
CA LYS A 70 -8.61 8.20 -13.43
C LYS A 70 -9.77 8.91 -14.13
N LYS A 71 -10.78 8.17 -14.61
CA LYS A 71 -11.96 8.75 -15.26
C LYS A 71 -12.95 9.35 -14.26
N VAL A 72 -13.20 8.68 -13.14
CA VAL A 72 -14.26 9.09 -12.18
C VAL A 72 -13.77 9.92 -11.01
N SER A 73 -12.46 9.94 -10.77
CA SER A 73 -11.78 10.61 -9.65
C SER A 73 -10.34 10.96 -10.02
N PRO A 74 -10.13 11.89 -10.97
CA PRO A 74 -8.80 12.28 -11.45
C PRO A 74 -7.90 12.87 -10.35
N ASN A 75 -8.48 13.32 -9.24
CA ASN A 75 -7.75 13.85 -8.08
C ASN A 75 -7.08 12.75 -7.24
N ILE A 76 -7.46 11.48 -7.42
CA ILE A 76 -6.86 10.34 -6.71
C ILE A 76 -5.65 9.85 -7.50
N LYS A 77 -4.50 9.72 -6.83
CA LYS A 77 -3.26 9.20 -7.42
C LYS A 77 -2.82 7.92 -6.72
N ILE A 78 -2.42 6.91 -7.47
CA ILE A 78 -1.76 5.73 -6.90
C ILE A 78 -0.26 5.97 -6.88
N VAL A 79 0.36 5.77 -5.72
CA VAL A 79 1.80 5.96 -5.50
C VAL A 79 2.40 4.70 -4.90
N PRO A 80 3.66 4.36 -5.25
CA PRO A 80 4.37 3.29 -4.57
C PRO A 80 4.67 3.71 -3.12
N VAL A 81 4.58 2.76 -2.20
CA VAL A 81 4.89 2.94 -0.78
C VAL A 81 5.83 1.86 -0.30
N SER A 82 6.61 2.19 0.72
CA SER A 82 7.47 1.23 1.44
C SER A 82 7.18 1.38 2.93
N VAL A 83 6.86 0.27 3.58
CA VAL A 83 6.66 0.20 5.02
C VAL A 83 7.93 -0.33 5.63
N HIS A 84 8.57 0.45 6.49
CA HIS A 84 9.69 0.01 7.30
C HIS A 84 9.22 -0.22 8.73
N SER A 85 9.42 -1.42 9.28
CA SER A 85 9.18 -1.61 10.71
C SER A 85 10.36 -1.05 11.49
N ALA A 86 10.11 -0.05 12.33
CA ALA A 86 11.05 0.32 13.35
C ALA A 86 10.93 -0.73 14.46
N LEU A 87 11.95 -1.58 14.60
CA LEU A 87 12.11 -2.43 15.80
C LEU A 87 12.27 -1.49 17.00
N PHE A 88 11.17 -1.17 17.66
CA PHE A 88 11.19 -0.52 18.97
C PHE A 88 11.63 -1.56 19.99
N VAL A 89 12.94 -1.73 20.14
CA VAL A 89 13.50 -2.46 21.28
C VAL A 89 13.26 -1.56 22.50
N ARG A 90 12.29 -1.93 23.34
CA ARG A 90 12.12 -1.26 24.64
C ARG A 90 13.42 -1.42 25.42
N PRO A 91 13.99 -0.34 25.98
CA PRO A 91 15.09 -0.49 26.92
C PRO A 91 14.51 -0.99 28.24
N ASP A 92 14.84 -2.22 28.60
CA ASP A 92 14.74 -2.76 29.97
C ASP A 92 15.64 -1.99 30.94
#